data_AF-B6BQQ1-F1
#
_entry.id   AF-B6BQQ1-F1
#
_cell.length_a   1.000
_cell.length_b   1.000
_cell.length_c   1.000
_cell.angle_alpha   90.00
_cell.angle_beta   90.00
_cell.angle_gamma   90.00
#
_symmetry.space_group_name_H-M   'P 1'
#
loop_
_entity.id
_entity.type
_entity.pdbx_description
1 polymer ?
#
loop_
_entity_poly.entity_id
_entity_poly.type
_entity_poly.pdbx_seq_one_letter_code
_entity_poly.pdbx_strand_id
1 'polypeptide(L)'
;MIGIDSKKIKQKGITLIEALISTAIVGIGFIAVFQMVNYSVTSIDVSGERTKTNYLSSMIAEDLIGDRFTQIKVGGTDKKIYEYLADNTKQNKYAWKRTPSLNSNKKCKQETGSPYKTSDVTITNKEHKWNHRFSKRIKCRGVKDIKELKVYESCRNNVKVDGKTRVNCHYRNQFLWNKHYFGRMEVKLNNGNKSKVLYFRIK
;
A
#
# COMPACT_ATOMS: atom_id res chain seq x y z
N MET A 1 53.73 59.16 -24.97
CA MET A 1 53.26 57.78 -25.25
C MET A 1 52.71 57.21 -23.94
N ILE A 2 51.38 57.31 -23.74
CA ILE A 2 50.72 56.85 -22.51
C ILE A 2 50.37 55.37 -22.72
N GLY A 3 50.99 54.51 -21.92
CA GLY A 3 50.97 53.06 -22.07
C GLY A 3 49.58 52.43 -21.95
N ILE A 4 49.38 51.37 -22.74
CA ILE A 4 48.16 50.58 -22.92
C ILE A 4 47.70 49.86 -21.61
N ASP A 5 48.45 49.94 -20.51
CA ASP A 5 48.14 49.28 -19.23
C ASP A 5 47.34 50.12 -18.22
N SER A 6 47.01 51.39 -18.51
CA SER A 6 46.21 52.25 -17.62
C SER A 6 44.80 51.69 -17.28
N LYS A 7 44.25 50.80 -18.12
CA LYS A 7 42.91 50.21 -17.90
C LYS A 7 42.87 49.08 -16.86
N LYS A 8 44.00 48.49 -16.46
CA LYS A 8 44.03 47.36 -15.49
C LYS A 8 44.08 47.79 -14.03
N ILE A 9 44.43 49.05 -13.75
CA ILE A 9 44.55 49.60 -12.38
C ILE A 9 43.21 49.68 -11.64
N LYS A 10 42.08 49.62 -12.38
CA LYS A 10 40.72 49.62 -11.81
C LYS A 10 40.22 48.23 -11.39
N GLN A 11 40.95 47.15 -11.68
CA GLN A 11 40.59 45.81 -11.19
C GLN A 11 41.19 45.61 -9.79
N LYS A 12 40.46 46.02 -8.75
CA LYS A 12 40.81 45.65 -7.37
C LYS A 12 40.52 44.15 -7.19
N GLY A 13 41.55 43.35 -6.95
CA GLY A 13 41.39 41.94 -6.58
C GLY A 13 40.71 41.80 -5.21
N ILE A 14 40.12 40.62 -4.95
CA ILE A 14 39.58 40.28 -3.63
C ILE A 14 40.70 40.18 -2.60
N THR A 15 40.49 40.74 -1.40
CA THR A 15 41.46 40.58 -0.30
C THR A 15 41.32 39.21 0.35
N LEU A 16 42.39 38.70 0.98
CA LEU A 16 42.40 37.36 1.57
C LEU A 16 41.34 37.20 2.68
N ILE A 17 41.11 38.24 3.48
CA ILE A 17 40.07 38.26 4.53
C ILE A 17 38.66 38.31 3.92
N GLU A 18 38.44 39.11 2.87
CA GLU A 18 37.16 39.18 2.17
C GLU A 18 36.80 37.85 1.49
N ALA A 19 37.80 37.18 0.91
CA ALA A 19 37.66 35.82 0.38
C ALA A 19 37.33 34.80 1.48
N LEU A 20 37.96 34.92 2.66
CA LEU A 20 37.70 34.03 3.79
C LEU A 20 36.28 34.20 4.35
N ILE A 21 35.82 35.44 4.52
CA ILE A 21 34.45 35.72 4.99
C ILE A 21 33.42 35.27 3.95
N SER A 22 33.68 35.51 2.67
CA SER A 22 32.78 35.09 1.58
C SER A 22 32.65 33.57 1.50
N THR A 23 33.75 32.83 1.65
CA THR A 23 33.70 31.36 1.67
C THR A 23 32.97 30.83 2.91
N ALA A 24 33.14 31.46 4.08
CA ALA A 24 32.40 31.09 5.29
C ALA A 24 30.88 31.29 5.14
N ILE A 25 30.43 32.41 4.59
CA ILE A 25 29.00 32.71 4.39
C ILE A 25 28.38 31.72 3.38
N VAL A 26 29.07 31.48 2.25
CA VAL A 26 28.61 30.50 1.24
C VAL A 26 28.59 29.09 1.82
N GLY A 27 29.56 28.73 2.66
CA GLY A 27 29.61 27.43 3.35
C GLY A 27 28.40 27.18 4.25
N ILE A 28 28.01 28.17 5.07
CA ILE A 28 26.82 28.07 5.94
C ILE A 28 25.54 27.95 5.11
N GLY A 29 25.41 28.78 4.06
CA GLY A 29 24.27 28.73 3.15
C GLY A 29 24.14 27.37 2.45
N PHE A 30 25.25 26.81 2.00
CA PHE A 30 25.28 25.49 1.36
C PHE A 30 24.84 24.38 2.31
N ILE A 31 25.31 24.38 3.56
CA ILE A 31 24.91 23.38 4.57
C ILE A 31 23.41 23.48 4.85
N ALA A 32 22.88 24.70 5.02
CA ALA A 32 21.46 24.91 5.27
C ALA A 32 20.59 24.37 4.12
N VAL A 33 20.96 24.64 2.87
CA VAL A 33 20.25 24.12 1.69
C VAL A 33 20.37 22.60 1.61
N PHE A 34 21.55 22.03 1.88
CA PHE A 34 21.76 20.58 1.83
C PHE A 34 20.87 19.83 2.83
N GLN A 35 20.69 20.38 4.04
CA GLN A 35 19.77 19.81 5.03
C GLN A 35 18.31 19.84 4.55
N MET A 36 17.86 20.95 3.96
CA MET A 36 16.52 21.08 3.40
C MET A 36 16.27 20.09 2.24
N VAL A 37 17.26 19.89 1.37
CA VAL A 37 17.17 18.94 0.24
C VAL A 37 17.04 17.50 0.75
N ASN A 38 17.87 17.09 1.70
CA ASN A 38 17.79 15.74 2.27
C ASN A 38 16.46 15.47 2.98
N TYR A 39 15.95 16.44 3.72
CA TYR A 39 14.62 16.36 4.31
C TYR A 39 13.54 16.23 3.23
N SER A 40 13.63 17.05 2.17
CA SER A 40 12.69 17.03 1.07
C SER A 40 12.66 15.66 0.37
N VAL A 41 13.81 15.08 0.04
CA VAL A 41 13.90 13.75 -0.59
C VAL A 41 13.26 12.66 0.28
N THR A 42 13.53 12.66 1.58
CA THR A 42 12.94 11.67 2.50
C THR A 42 11.43 11.86 2.68
N SER A 43 10.96 13.10 2.70
CA SER A 43 9.53 13.41 2.79
C SER A 43 8.76 12.97 1.54
N ILE A 44 9.34 13.17 0.35
CA ILE A 44 8.80 12.71 -0.93
C ILE A 44 8.71 11.19 -0.93
N ASP A 45 9.76 10.50 -0.46
CA ASP A 45 9.77 9.04 -0.40
C ASP A 45 8.63 8.49 0.47
N VAL A 46 8.45 9.04 1.69
CA VAL A 46 7.39 8.60 2.61
C VAL A 46 6.00 8.93 2.06
N SER A 47 5.83 10.08 1.40
CA SER A 47 4.57 10.46 0.76
C SER A 47 4.23 9.53 -0.41
N GLY A 48 5.23 9.23 -1.26
CA GLY A 48 5.08 8.28 -2.37
C GLY A 48 4.62 6.91 -1.90
N GLU A 49 5.16 6.39 -0.80
CA GLU A 49 4.73 5.10 -0.23
C GLU A 49 3.27 5.13 0.28
N ARG A 50 2.81 6.24 0.85
CA ARG A 50 1.40 6.40 1.26
C ARG A 50 0.47 6.40 0.05
N THR A 51 0.82 7.16 -0.99
CA THR A 51 0.02 7.24 -2.22
C THR A 51 -0.06 5.89 -2.92
N LYS A 52 1.06 5.18 -3.10
CA LYS A 52 1.08 3.82 -3.66
C LYS A 52 0.24 2.84 -2.84
N THR A 53 0.32 2.92 -1.52
CA THR A 53 -0.48 2.08 -0.62
C THR A 53 -1.98 2.35 -0.79
N ASN A 54 -2.38 3.61 -0.90
CA ASN A 54 -3.78 3.97 -1.16
C ASN A 54 -4.24 3.36 -2.48
N TYR A 55 -3.51 3.58 -3.57
CA TYR A 55 -3.85 3.01 -4.88
C TYR A 55 -3.95 1.48 -4.86
N LEU A 56 -3.01 0.79 -4.21
CA LEU A 56 -3.02 -0.67 -4.15
C LEU A 56 -4.13 -1.23 -3.25
N SER A 57 -4.45 -0.56 -2.15
CA SER A 57 -5.59 -0.93 -1.31
C SER A 57 -6.93 -0.74 -2.04
N SER A 58 -7.07 0.36 -2.78
CA SER A 58 -8.23 0.61 -3.63
C SER A 58 -8.32 -0.39 -4.79
N MET A 59 -7.19 -0.82 -5.36
CA MET A 59 -7.18 -1.83 -6.41
C MET A 59 -7.76 -3.17 -5.94
N ILE A 60 -7.46 -3.60 -4.70
CA ILE A 60 -8.08 -4.81 -4.12
C ILE A 60 -9.59 -4.59 -3.93
N ALA A 61 -9.98 -3.42 -3.42
CA ALA A 61 -11.39 -3.10 -3.24
C ALA A 61 -12.16 -3.09 -4.57
N GLU A 62 -11.59 -2.50 -5.61
CA GLU A 62 -12.14 -2.47 -6.97
C GLU A 62 -12.24 -3.87 -7.57
N ASP A 63 -11.17 -4.68 -7.50
CA ASP A 63 -11.18 -6.06 -7.97
C ASP A 63 -12.28 -6.88 -7.25
N LEU A 64 -12.55 -6.62 -5.96
CA LEU A 64 -13.57 -7.32 -5.18
C LEU A 64 -15.00 -6.84 -5.44
N ILE A 65 -15.19 -5.54 -5.67
CA ILE A 65 -16.49 -4.97 -5.99
C ILE A 65 -16.89 -5.34 -7.42
N GLY A 66 -15.96 -5.32 -8.37
CA GLY A 66 -16.20 -5.66 -9.77
C GLY A 66 -16.66 -7.11 -9.95
N ASP A 67 -15.91 -8.07 -9.39
CA ASP A 67 -16.20 -9.49 -9.62
C ASP A 67 -16.90 -10.16 -8.43
N ARG A 68 -17.59 -9.37 -7.61
CA ARG A 68 -18.32 -9.87 -6.43
C ARG A 68 -19.26 -11.04 -6.77
N PHE A 69 -19.89 -11.03 -7.94
CA PHE A 69 -20.88 -12.02 -8.34
C PHE A 69 -20.31 -13.22 -9.09
N THR A 70 -19.01 -13.22 -9.39
CA THR A 70 -18.35 -14.33 -10.07
C THR A 70 -18.48 -15.59 -9.22
N GLN A 71 -18.92 -16.67 -9.87
CA GLN A 71 -19.08 -17.97 -9.24
C GLN A 71 -17.74 -18.70 -9.25
N ILE A 72 -17.41 -19.31 -8.11
CA ILE A 72 -16.25 -20.17 -7.96
C ILE A 72 -16.72 -21.54 -7.49
N LYS A 73 -16.13 -22.58 -8.07
CA LYS A 73 -16.33 -23.96 -7.65
C LYS A 73 -15.30 -24.30 -6.58
N VAL A 74 -15.75 -24.42 -5.34
CA VAL A 74 -14.88 -24.82 -4.21
C VAL A 74 -15.52 -26.01 -3.52
N GLY A 75 -14.83 -27.16 -3.54
CA GLY A 75 -15.31 -28.39 -2.91
C GLY A 75 -16.65 -28.90 -3.47
N GLY A 76 -16.90 -28.72 -4.77
CA GLY A 76 -18.13 -29.16 -5.43
C GLY A 76 -19.36 -28.25 -5.24
N THR A 77 -19.22 -27.12 -4.54
CA THR A 77 -20.30 -26.13 -4.38
C THR A 77 -19.98 -24.82 -5.13
N ASP A 78 -20.99 -24.29 -5.82
CA ASP A 78 -20.92 -22.98 -6.47
C ASP A 78 -21.12 -21.89 -5.41
N LYS A 79 -20.05 -21.18 -5.07
CA LYS A 79 -20.09 -20.04 -4.15
C LYS A 79 -19.73 -18.75 -4.89
N LYS A 80 -20.30 -17.62 -4.46
CA LYS A 80 -19.85 -16.31 -4.96
C LYS A 80 -18.54 -15.92 -4.27
N ILE A 81 -17.68 -15.16 -4.95
CA ILE A 81 -16.36 -14.76 -4.40
C ILE A 81 -16.48 -14.12 -3.01
N TYR A 82 -17.45 -13.22 -2.79
CA TYR A 82 -17.59 -12.57 -1.48
C TYR A 82 -17.98 -13.54 -0.35
N GLU A 83 -18.69 -14.63 -0.66
CA GLU A 83 -19.10 -15.65 0.31
C GLU A 83 -17.91 -16.55 0.66
N TYR A 84 -17.16 -16.96 -0.37
CA TYR A 84 -15.91 -17.69 -0.19
C TYR A 84 -14.90 -16.91 0.67
N LEU A 85 -14.70 -15.63 0.41
CA LEU A 85 -13.77 -14.81 1.19
C LEU A 85 -14.25 -14.57 2.62
N ALA A 86 -15.57 -14.46 2.83
CA ALA A 86 -16.15 -14.38 4.17
C ALA A 86 -15.94 -15.69 4.94
N ASP A 87 -16.15 -16.84 4.31
CA ASP A 87 -15.93 -18.15 4.90
C ASP A 87 -14.44 -18.38 5.22
N ASN A 88 -13.53 -18.01 4.32
CA ASN A 88 -12.08 -18.03 4.58
C ASN A 88 -11.70 -17.15 5.77
N THR A 89 -12.32 -15.97 5.90
CA THR A 89 -12.07 -15.08 7.04
C THR A 89 -12.51 -15.72 8.35
N LYS A 90 -13.62 -16.48 8.37
CA LYS A 90 -14.07 -17.20 9.56
C LYS A 90 -13.11 -18.34 9.93
N GLN A 91 -12.65 -19.12 8.95
CA GLN A 91 -11.80 -20.28 9.19
C GLN A 91 -10.35 -19.87 9.53
N ASN A 92 -9.76 -18.98 8.74
CA ASN A 92 -8.33 -18.64 8.79
C ASN A 92 -8.04 -17.28 9.43
N LYS A 93 -9.05 -16.59 9.98
CA LYS A 93 -9.01 -15.19 10.50
C LYS A 93 -8.80 -14.11 9.43
N TYR A 94 -8.38 -14.48 8.22
CA TYR A 94 -8.17 -13.57 7.08
C TYR A 94 -8.63 -14.23 5.78
N ALA A 95 -9.16 -13.42 4.87
CA ALA A 95 -9.51 -13.86 3.52
C ALA A 95 -8.25 -14.03 2.67
N TRP A 96 -7.34 -13.06 2.77
CA TRP A 96 -6.04 -13.07 2.11
C TRP A 96 -5.01 -12.40 3.02
N LYS A 97 -3.79 -12.92 3.02
CA LYS A 97 -2.68 -12.36 3.80
C LYS A 97 -1.39 -12.51 3.02
N ARG A 98 -0.64 -11.41 2.93
CA ARG A 98 0.74 -11.41 2.48
C ARG A 98 1.65 -11.02 3.63
N THR A 99 2.56 -11.92 3.97
CA THR A 99 3.71 -11.67 4.84
C THR A 99 4.97 -11.62 3.98
N PRO A 100 5.73 -10.52 3.99
CA PRO A 100 6.99 -10.48 3.26
C PRO A 100 7.98 -11.48 3.87
N SER A 101 8.63 -12.27 3.02
CA SER A 101 9.78 -13.09 3.39
C SER A 101 11.08 -12.33 3.15
N LEU A 102 12.10 -12.59 3.96
CA LEU A 102 13.43 -11.99 3.80
C LEU A 102 14.33 -12.97 3.02
N ASN A 103 15.20 -12.43 2.16
CA ASN A 103 16.30 -13.17 1.56
C ASN A 103 17.52 -13.21 2.50
N SER A 104 18.58 -13.90 2.07
CA SER A 104 19.84 -14.03 2.83
C SER A 104 20.48 -12.68 3.19
N ASN A 105 20.21 -11.63 2.40
CA ASN A 105 20.69 -10.27 2.63
C ASN A 105 19.71 -9.42 3.48
N LYS A 106 18.75 -10.04 4.18
CA LYS A 106 17.71 -9.37 4.99
C LYS A 106 16.85 -8.37 4.19
N LYS A 107 16.77 -8.51 2.87
CA LYS A 107 15.87 -7.73 1.99
C LYS A 107 14.61 -8.53 1.71
N CYS A 108 13.49 -7.84 1.54
CA CYS A 108 12.24 -8.53 1.27
C CYS A 108 12.24 -9.14 -0.14
N LYS A 109 11.85 -10.41 -0.24
CA LYS A 109 11.74 -11.13 -1.50
C LYS A 109 10.60 -10.52 -2.32
N GLN A 110 10.92 -10.22 -3.58
CA GLN A 110 9.94 -9.78 -4.56
C GLN A 110 9.44 -10.98 -5.37
N GLU A 111 8.15 -10.98 -5.71
CA GLU A 111 7.64 -11.92 -6.71
C GLU A 111 8.25 -11.57 -8.08
N THR A 112 8.71 -12.59 -8.80
CA THR A 112 9.25 -12.47 -10.15
C THR A 112 8.25 -13.00 -11.18
N GLY A 113 8.38 -12.60 -12.44
CA GLY A 113 7.50 -13.04 -13.53
C GLY A 113 6.33 -12.10 -13.84
N SER A 114 5.30 -12.63 -14.49
CA SER A 114 4.10 -11.87 -14.89
C SER A 114 3.15 -11.68 -13.70
N PRO A 115 2.49 -10.52 -13.54
CA PRO A 115 1.42 -10.37 -12.54
C PRO A 115 0.20 -11.24 -12.84
N TYR A 116 0.05 -11.71 -14.08
CA TYR A 116 -1.10 -12.50 -14.52
C TYR A 116 -0.71 -13.97 -14.62
N LYS A 117 -1.53 -14.81 -13.99
CA LYS A 117 -1.47 -16.26 -14.10
C LYS A 117 -2.75 -16.74 -14.79
N THR A 118 -2.62 -17.70 -15.69
CA THR A 118 -3.74 -18.38 -16.34
C THR A 118 -4.07 -19.62 -15.51
N SER A 119 -4.93 -19.47 -14.51
CA SER A 119 -5.58 -20.61 -13.86
C SER A 119 -7.09 -20.51 -13.98
N ASP A 120 -7.79 -21.65 -13.92
CA ASP A 120 -9.24 -21.72 -14.09
C ASP A 120 -10.02 -21.05 -12.94
N VAL A 121 -9.35 -20.79 -11.82
CA VAL A 121 -9.98 -20.19 -10.64
C VAL A 121 -9.71 -18.68 -10.62
N THR A 122 -10.76 -17.87 -10.80
CA THR A 122 -10.63 -16.42 -10.93
C THR A 122 -10.01 -15.76 -9.69
N ILE A 123 -10.32 -16.25 -8.48
CA ILE A 123 -9.82 -15.65 -7.24
C ILE A 123 -8.32 -15.88 -7.02
N THR A 124 -7.77 -17.04 -7.38
CA THR A 124 -6.33 -17.32 -7.23
C THR A 124 -5.50 -16.46 -8.17
N ASN A 125 -6.00 -16.19 -9.40
CA ASN A 125 -5.35 -15.27 -10.33
C ASN A 125 -5.26 -13.85 -9.75
N LYS A 126 -6.28 -13.42 -9.01
CA LYS A 126 -6.28 -12.12 -8.32
C LYS A 126 -5.33 -12.09 -7.15
N GLU A 127 -5.32 -13.11 -6.30
CA GLU A 127 -4.38 -13.20 -5.20
C GLU A 127 -2.93 -13.18 -5.67
N HIS A 128 -2.65 -13.83 -6.81
CA HIS A 128 -1.35 -13.77 -7.48
C HIS A 128 -1.00 -12.34 -7.95
N LYS A 129 -1.93 -11.68 -8.65
CA LYS A 129 -1.79 -10.27 -9.07
C LYS A 129 -1.51 -9.36 -7.88
N TRP A 130 -2.24 -9.55 -6.77
CA TRP A 130 -2.06 -8.78 -5.54
C TRP A 130 -0.68 -9.04 -4.94
N ASN A 131 -0.29 -10.30 -4.76
CA ASN A 131 1.02 -10.66 -4.25
C ASN A 131 2.16 -10.01 -5.05
N HIS A 132 2.09 -10.10 -6.37
CA HIS A 132 3.09 -9.53 -7.26
C HIS A 132 3.14 -7.99 -7.19
N ARG A 133 1.98 -7.32 -7.20
CA ARG A 133 1.96 -5.85 -7.12
C ARG A 133 2.43 -5.34 -5.75
N PHE A 134 1.98 -5.95 -4.66
CA PHE A 134 2.39 -5.56 -3.31
C PHE A 134 3.87 -5.85 -3.02
N SER A 135 4.47 -6.86 -3.65
CA SER A 135 5.90 -7.15 -3.47
C SER A 135 6.82 -6.16 -4.17
N LYS A 136 6.40 -5.66 -5.34
CA LYS A 136 7.27 -4.88 -6.24
C LYS A 136 7.03 -3.38 -6.14
N ARG A 137 5.80 -2.95 -5.85
CA ARG A 137 5.40 -1.52 -5.91
C ARG A 137 5.51 -0.80 -4.56
N ILE A 138 5.55 -1.51 -3.44
CA ILE A 138 5.69 -0.92 -2.09
C ILE A 138 7.03 -1.34 -1.50
N LYS A 139 7.70 -0.41 -0.81
CA LYS A 139 8.92 -0.71 -0.06
C LYS A 139 8.62 -1.59 1.14
N CYS A 140 9.47 -2.57 1.36
CA CYS A 140 9.39 -3.44 2.51
C CYS A 140 10.62 -3.23 3.40
N ARG A 141 10.36 -2.92 4.67
CA ARG A 141 11.37 -2.62 5.69
C ARG A 141 11.52 -3.74 6.72
N GLY A 142 10.63 -4.73 6.72
CA GLY A 142 10.74 -5.90 7.59
C GLY A 142 9.57 -6.87 7.49
N VAL A 143 9.66 -7.98 8.23
CA VAL A 143 8.66 -9.06 8.24
C VAL A 143 7.30 -8.63 8.79
N LYS A 144 7.25 -7.54 9.57
CA LYS A 144 6.01 -6.98 10.13
C LYS A 144 5.24 -6.10 9.14
N ASP A 145 5.71 -5.93 7.91
CA ASP A 145 4.99 -5.22 6.84
C ASP A 145 3.88 -6.09 6.22
N ILE A 146 2.96 -6.53 7.06
CA ILE A 146 1.87 -7.45 6.73
C ILE A 146 0.79 -6.72 5.92
N LYS A 147 0.25 -7.39 4.91
CA LYS A 147 -0.94 -6.95 4.16
C LYS A 147 -2.01 -7.99 4.39
N GLU A 148 -3.19 -7.58 4.84
CA GLU A 148 -4.28 -8.51 5.12
C GLU A 148 -5.61 -7.96 4.63
N LEU A 149 -6.40 -8.84 4.04
CA LEU A 149 -7.79 -8.61 3.66
C LEU A 149 -8.67 -9.48 4.54
N LYS A 150 -9.69 -8.87 5.14
CA LYS A 150 -10.74 -9.55 5.89
C LYS A 150 -12.08 -9.21 5.27
N VAL A 151 -12.95 -10.21 5.13
CA VAL A 151 -14.32 -10.01 4.65
C VAL A 151 -15.26 -10.41 5.78
N TYR A 152 -16.09 -9.47 6.21
CA TYR A 152 -17.08 -9.67 7.25
C TYR A 152 -18.46 -9.71 6.65
N GLU A 153 -19.28 -10.63 7.12
CA GLU A 153 -20.72 -10.62 6.88
C GLU A 153 -21.44 -10.13 8.13
N SER A 154 -22.45 -9.29 7.94
CA SER A 154 -23.34 -8.90 9.03
C SER A 154 -24.80 -8.99 8.62
N CYS A 155 -25.62 -9.56 9.50
CA CYS A 155 -27.06 -9.61 9.32
C CYS A 155 -27.80 -9.84 10.64
N ARG A 156 -29.13 -9.64 10.59
CA ARG A 156 -30.04 -10.08 11.63
C ARG A 156 -30.27 -11.59 11.56
N ASN A 157 -30.30 -12.22 12.74
CA ASN A 157 -30.59 -13.65 12.91
C ASN A 157 -32.08 -13.94 12.75
N ASN A 158 -32.40 -15.18 12.38
CA ASN A 158 -33.77 -15.70 12.31
C ASN A 158 -34.70 -14.90 11.38
N VAL A 159 -34.15 -14.28 10.33
CA VAL A 159 -34.93 -13.61 9.30
C VAL A 159 -35.45 -14.65 8.31
N LYS A 160 -36.75 -14.65 8.05
CA LYS A 160 -37.37 -15.44 7.00
C LYS A 160 -37.31 -14.66 5.69
N VAL A 161 -36.74 -15.25 4.65
CA VAL A 161 -36.74 -14.72 3.28
C VAL A 161 -37.40 -15.81 2.42
N ASP A 162 -38.45 -15.46 1.71
CA ASP A 162 -39.22 -16.40 0.86
C ASP A 162 -39.68 -17.67 1.62
N GLY A 163 -40.14 -17.50 2.87
CA GLY A 163 -40.64 -18.58 3.72
C GLY A 163 -39.56 -19.48 4.35
N LYS A 164 -38.29 -19.34 3.95
CA LYS A 164 -37.15 -20.12 4.50
C LYS A 164 -36.35 -19.28 5.49
N THR A 165 -35.87 -19.92 6.57
CA THR A 165 -34.98 -19.26 7.53
C THR A 165 -33.62 -19.03 6.89
N ARG A 166 -33.20 -17.77 6.80
CA ARG A 166 -31.87 -17.40 6.32
C ARG A 166 -30.80 -17.88 7.30
N VAL A 167 -29.69 -18.41 6.78
CA VAL A 167 -28.51 -18.78 7.59
C VAL A 167 -28.00 -17.57 8.36
N ASN A 168 -27.76 -17.74 9.67
CA ASN A 168 -27.27 -16.68 10.55
C ASN A 168 -25.86 -16.24 10.14
N CYS A 169 -25.57 -14.93 10.31
CA CYS A 169 -24.25 -14.39 10.04
C CYS A 169 -23.34 -14.50 11.27
N HIS A 170 -22.03 -14.52 11.02
CA HIS A 170 -21.05 -14.45 12.10
C HIS A 170 -21.19 -13.17 12.95
N TYR A 171 -21.38 -12.01 12.32
CA TYR A 171 -21.61 -10.75 13.04
C TYR A 171 -23.08 -10.36 13.04
N ARG A 172 -23.68 -10.33 14.23
CA ARG A 172 -25.09 -10.01 14.42
C ARG A 172 -25.30 -8.50 14.47
N ASN A 173 -26.28 -8.01 13.72
CA ASN A 173 -26.80 -6.66 13.88
C ASN A 173 -28.33 -6.69 13.78
N GLN A 174 -29.03 -6.19 14.79
CA GLN A 174 -30.49 -6.24 14.87
C GLN A 174 -31.18 -5.24 13.91
N PHE A 175 -30.47 -4.19 13.50
CA PHE A 175 -30.97 -3.16 12.59
C PHE A 175 -30.77 -3.51 11.10
N LEU A 176 -29.97 -4.53 10.78
CA LEU A 176 -29.71 -4.95 9.40
C LEU A 176 -30.72 -6.02 8.93
N TRP A 177 -31.70 -5.60 8.13
CA TRP A 177 -32.64 -6.54 7.49
C TRP A 177 -31.95 -7.43 6.45
N ASN A 178 -31.22 -6.79 5.53
CA ASN A 178 -30.49 -7.46 4.45
C ASN A 178 -29.09 -7.92 4.91
N LYS A 179 -28.60 -9.00 4.29
CA LYS A 179 -27.26 -9.52 4.55
C LYS A 179 -26.24 -8.63 3.84
N HIS A 180 -25.38 -7.99 4.63
CA HIS A 180 -24.32 -7.12 4.12
C HIS A 180 -22.95 -7.77 4.25
N TYR A 181 -22.08 -7.45 3.29
CA TYR A 181 -20.69 -7.88 3.28
C TYR A 181 -19.77 -6.67 3.23
N PHE A 182 -18.80 -6.62 4.15
CA PHE A 182 -17.84 -5.54 4.28
C PHE A 182 -16.43 -6.08 4.15
N GLY A 183 -15.64 -5.48 3.27
CA GLY A 183 -14.21 -5.72 3.17
C GLY A 183 -13.44 -4.77 4.08
N ARG A 184 -12.41 -5.29 4.74
CA ARG A 184 -11.40 -4.54 5.48
C ARG A 184 -10.03 -4.91 4.92
N MET A 185 -9.43 -3.97 4.20
CA MET A 185 -8.05 -4.09 3.73
C MET A 185 -7.13 -3.32 4.68
N GLU A 186 -6.20 -4.04 5.33
CA GLU A 186 -5.19 -3.45 6.19
C GLU A 186 -3.79 -3.64 5.58
N VAL A 187 -3.04 -2.54 5.53
CA VAL A 187 -1.67 -2.49 5.05
C VAL A 187 -0.78 -1.95 6.16
N LYS A 188 0.03 -2.83 6.77
CA LYS A 188 1.08 -2.45 7.72
C LYS A 188 2.38 -2.16 6.97
N LEU A 189 3.03 -1.06 7.33
CA LEU A 189 4.24 -0.51 6.73
C LEU A 189 5.22 -0.11 7.82
N ASN A 190 6.47 0.10 7.42
CA ASN A 190 7.55 0.54 8.31
C ASN A 190 7.75 -0.41 9.50
N ASN A 191 7.90 -1.70 9.21
CA ASN A 191 8.02 -2.79 10.17
C ASN A 191 6.87 -2.82 11.19
N GLY A 192 5.65 -2.52 10.73
CA GLY A 192 4.45 -2.52 11.57
C GLY A 192 4.16 -1.21 12.30
N ASN A 193 5.05 -0.22 12.25
CA ASN A 193 4.86 1.05 12.98
C ASN A 193 3.83 1.99 12.33
N LYS A 194 3.48 1.76 11.06
CA LYS A 194 2.44 2.51 10.36
C LYS A 194 1.42 1.55 9.78
N SER A 195 0.14 1.86 9.88
CA SER A 195 -0.92 1.08 9.26
C SER A 195 -1.87 1.99 8.49
N LYS A 196 -2.41 1.45 7.40
CA LYS A 196 -3.51 2.04 6.65
C LYS A 196 -4.62 1.00 6.59
N VAL A 197 -5.83 1.42 6.91
CA VAL A 197 -7.03 0.59 6.82
C VAL A 197 -8.01 1.23 5.86
N LEU A 198 -8.56 0.42 4.97
CA LEU A 198 -9.65 0.78 4.07
C LEU A 198 -10.82 -0.18 4.34
N TYR A 199 -11.98 0.39 4.63
CA TYR A 199 -13.24 -0.35 4.72
C TYR A 199 -14.07 -0.04 3.48
N PHE A 200 -14.70 -1.06 2.91
CA PHE A 200 -15.56 -0.91 1.74
C PHE A 200 -16.72 -1.90 1.80
N ARG A 201 -17.87 -1.52 1.27
CA ARG A 201 -19.03 -2.41 1.14
C ARG A 201 -18.90 -3.24 -0.13
N ILE A 202 -19.07 -4.54 -0.01
CA ILE A 202 -19.11 -5.49 -1.13
C ILE A 202 -20.56 -5.79 -1.52
N LYS A 203 -21.49 -5.90 -0.56
CA LYS A 203 -22.92 -6.12 -0.81
C LYS A 203 -23.76 -5.50 0.30
#